data_AF-A0A1E3VR86-F1
#
_entry.id   AF-A0A1E3VR86-F1
#
_cell.length_a   1.000
_cell.length_b   1.000
_cell.length_c   1.000
_cell.angle_alpha   90.00
_cell.angle_beta   90.00
_cell.angle_gamma   90.00
#
_symmetry.space_group_name_H-M   'P 1'
#
loop_
_entity.id
_entity.type
_entity.pdbx_description
1 polymer ?
#
loop_
_entity_poly.entity_id
_entity_poly.type
_entity_poly.pdbx_seq_one_letter_code
_entity_poly.pdbx_strand_id
1 'polypeptide(L)'
;MLTRVLFAAAMGLTAALGLGLAGAAQAQDTAVVALGVADHKVAEDELAKGETPAVPKFNTPGVAYAWVAHPKKGDTVEVTLVKDGKALMANKSEVEADDSDILLQAGKTGVPAGGWPEGAYSASVKVTRDGAAILEQQSDAIPFE
;
A
#
# COMPACT_ATOMS: atom_id res chain seq x y z
N MET A 1 -50.32 44.96 30.34
CA MET A 1 -49.03 44.44 29.82
C MET A 1 -48.88 42.98 30.26
N LEU A 2 -48.81 42.11 29.26
CA LEU A 2 -48.23 40.75 29.22
C LEU A 2 -48.44 39.75 30.38
N THR A 3 -49.40 38.85 30.18
CA THR A 3 -49.22 37.40 29.96
C THR A 3 -47.96 36.72 30.53
N ARG A 4 -48.15 35.77 31.45
CA ARG A 4 -47.36 34.53 31.49
C ARG A 4 -48.25 33.32 31.79
N VAL A 5 -48.47 32.56 30.72
CA VAL A 5 -49.00 31.19 30.64
C VAL A 5 -47.85 30.22 30.93
N LEU A 6 -48.14 29.04 31.50
CA LEU A 6 -47.66 27.69 31.12
C LEU A 6 -47.82 26.75 32.32
N PHE A 7 -48.89 25.95 32.38
CA PHE A 7 -49.13 24.65 31.74
C PHE A 7 -48.33 23.48 32.33
N ALA A 8 -49.12 22.46 32.67
CA ALA A 8 -48.80 21.18 33.26
C ALA A 8 -48.40 20.11 32.22
N ALA A 9 -48.22 18.89 32.73
CA ALA A 9 -48.11 17.57 32.09
C ALA A 9 -46.66 17.14 31.76
N ALA A 10 -46.08 16.08 32.32
CA ALA A 10 -46.47 14.67 32.54
C ALA A 10 -46.03 13.72 31.40
N MET A 11 -45.48 12.58 31.83
CA MET A 11 -45.39 11.26 31.17
C MET A 11 -44.31 10.95 30.12
N GLY A 12 -43.83 9.70 30.20
CA GLY A 12 -43.21 8.89 29.14
C GLY A 12 -41.82 8.39 29.52
N LEU A 13 -41.62 7.25 30.21
CA LEU A 13 -41.67 5.87 29.69
C LEU A 13 -40.99 5.70 28.32
N THR A 14 -39.80 5.10 28.26
CA THR A 14 -39.38 4.30 27.10
C THR A 14 -38.20 3.38 27.41
N ALA A 15 -38.40 2.10 27.13
CA ALA A 15 -37.40 1.05 27.08
C ALA A 15 -36.58 1.13 25.78
N ALA A 16 -35.30 0.76 25.84
CA ALA A 16 -34.51 0.36 24.68
C ALA A 16 -33.53 -0.73 25.16
N LEU A 17 -33.84 -2.00 24.90
CA LEU A 17 -33.32 -2.77 23.76
C LEU A 17 -31.79 -2.86 23.79
N GLY A 18 -31.32 -3.95 24.42
CA GLY A 18 -29.96 -4.44 24.27
C GLY A 18 -29.74 -4.82 22.81
N LEU A 19 -28.96 -3.99 22.12
CA LEU A 19 -28.32 -4.34 20.87
C LEU A 19 -26.98 -4.97 21.21
N GLY A 20 -26.79 -6.20 20.76
CA GLY A 20 -25.55 -6.94 20.91
C GLY A 20 -24.37 -6.12 20.39
N LEU A 21 -23.33 -6.05 21.21
CA LEU A 21 -21.98 -5.72 20.76
C LEU A 21 -21.53 -6.85 19.83
N ALA A 22 -21.98 -6.81 18.57
CA ALA A 22 -21.21 -7.40 17.49
C ALA A 22 -19.87 -6.64 17.50
N GLY A 23 -18.82 -7.28 18.01
CA GLY A 23 -17.48 -6.76 17.90
C GLY A 23 -17.21 -6.52 16.43
N ALA A 24 -17.19 -5.25 16.03
CA ALA A 24 -16.66 -4.85 14.75
C ALA A 24 -15.20 -5.30 14.77
N ALA A 25 -14.89 -6.38 14.05
CA ALA A 25 -13.53 -6.59 13.59
C ALA A 25 -13.15 -5.29 12.89
N GLN A 26 -12.23 -4.52 13.49
CA GLN A 26 -11.71 -3.34 12.82
C GLN A 26 -11.00 -3.85 11.58
N ALA A 27 -11.63 -3.70 10.41
CA ALA A 27 -10.97 -3.92 9.14
C ALA A 27 -9.77 -2.97 9.10
N GLN A 28 -8.56 -3.53 9.07
CA GLN A 28 -7.36 -2.73 8.89
C GLN A 28 -7.36 -2.20 7.46
N ASP A 29 -7.05 -0.92 7.29
CA ASP A 29 -7.00 -0.30 5.97
C ASP A 29 -5.75 -0.77 5.21
N THR A 30 -5.91 -0.97 3.89
CA THR A 30 -4.81 -1.34 3.01
C THR A 30 -3.71 -0.27 3.03
N ALA A 31 -2.48 -0.66 3.34
CA ALA A 31 -1.37 0.26 3.54
C ALA A 31 -0.07 -0.25 2.90
N VAL A 32 0.80 0.66 2.50
CA VAL A 32 2.16 0.33 2.06
C VAL A 32 3.07 0.33 3.26
N VAL A 33 3.67 -0.82 3.56
CA VAL A 33 4.62 -1.02 4.67
C VAL A 33 6.03 -0.62 4.24
N ALA A 34 6.42 -1.00 3.03
CA ALA A 34 7.73 -0.69 2.47
C ALA A 34 7.65 -0.52 0.95
N LEU A 35 8.40 0.43 0.42
CA LEU A 35 8.46 0.74 -1.01
C LEU A 35 9.84 1.30 -1.34
N GLY A 36 10.48 0.76 -2.37
CA GLY A 36 11.80 1.22 -2.77
C GLY A 36 12.39 0.44 -3.92
N VAL A 37 13.67 0.69 -4.18
CA VAL A 37 14.44 0.00 -5.21
C VAL A 37 15.69 -0.59 -4.57
N ALA A 38 15.96 -1.87 -4.85
CA ALA A 38 17.03 -2.66 -4.25
C ALA A 38 17.93 -3.31 -5.30
N ASP A 39 19.18 -3.56 -4.92
CA ASP A 39 20.20 -4.19 -5.77
C ASP A 39 20.09 -5.72 -5.84
N HIS A 40 19.02 -6.30 -5.29
CA HIS A 40 18.77 -7.72 -5.26
C HIS A 40 17.27 -8.00 -5.15
N LYS A 41 16.89 -9.28 -5.18
CA LYS A 41 15.51 -9.69 -4.89
C LYS A 41 15.28 -9.58 -3.38
N VAL A 42 14.42 -8.65 -2.98
CA VAL A 42 14.11 -8.38 -1.57
C VAL A 42 13.36 -9.56 -0.96
N ALA A 43 13.71 -9.93 0.27
CA ALA A 43 13.02 -10.96 1.03
C ALA A 43 12.08 -10.34 2.08
N GLU A 44 10.97 -11.02 2.40
CA GLU A 44 10.05 -10.56 3.46
C GLU A 44 10.75 -10.48 4.82
N ASP A 45 11.60 -11.48 5.14
CA ASP A 45 12.36 -11.51 6.39
C ASP A 45 13.31 -10.32 6.58
N GLU A 46 13.85 -9.77 5.48
CA GLU A 46 14.72 -8.58 5.50
C GLU A 46 13.91 -7.35 5.90
N LEU A 47 12.76 -7.14 5.24
CA LEU A 47 11.87 -6.02 5.53
C LEU A 47 11.25 -6.13 6.92
N ALA A 48 10.89 -7.34 7.37
CA ALA A 48 10.32 -7.59 8.69
C ALA A 48 11.29 -7.26 9.83
N LYS A 49 12.60 -7.36 9.59
CA LYS A 49 13.65 -6.96 10.54
C LYS A 49 13.92 -5.45 10.53
N GLY A 50 13.32 -4.71 9.60
CA GLY A 50 13.58 -3.30 9.37
C GLY A 50 14.94 -3.05 8.72
N GLU A 51 15.52 -4.05 8.04
CA GLU A 51 16.73 -3.85 7.25
C GLU A 51 16.38 -2.97 6.05
N THR A 52 17.26 -2.02 5.74
CA THR A 52 17.12 -1.20 4.52
C THR A 52 17.84 -1.92 3.39
N PRO A 53 17.12 -2.32 2.32
CA PRO A 53 17.75 -2.99 1.20
C PRO A 53 18.85 -2.13 0.56
N ALA A 54 19.91 -2.79 0.11
CA ALA A 54 21.04 -2.11 -0.50
C ALA A 54 20.63 -1.38 -1.79
N VAL A 55 21.13 -0.16 -1.93
CA VAL A 55 20.83 0.73 -3.07
C VAL A 55 21.52 0.21 -4.35
N PRO A 56 20.80 0.10 -5.48
CA PRO A 56 21.38 -0.28 -6.76
C PRO A 56 22.48 0.66 -7.27
N LYS A 57 23.37 0.08 -8.05
CA LYS A 57 24.44 0.71 -8.82
C LYS A 57 24.29 0.38 -10.30
N PHE A 58 25.04 1.07 -11.14
CA PHE A 58 24.98 0.90 -12.60
C PHE A 58 25.22 -0.56 -13.05
N ASN A 59 26.01 -1.31 -12.26
CA ASN A 59 26.44 -2.68 -12.53
C ASN A 59 25.90 -3.71 -11.54
N THR A 60 24.83 -3.40 -10.81
CA THR A 60 24.13 -4.37 -9.95
C THR A 60 22.72 -4.64 -10.48
N PRO A 61 22.01 -5.63 -9.95
CA PRO A 61 20.58 -5.74 -10.17
C PRO A 61 19.83 -4.46 -9.78
N GLY A 62 18.61 -4.32 -10.28
CA GLY A 62 17.75 -3.18 -10.01
C GLY A 62 16.31 -3.64 -9.94
N VAL A 63 15.78 -3.70 -8.73
CA VAL A 63 14.48 -4.31 -8.42
C VAL A 63 13.65 -3.33 -7.60
N ALA A 64 12.57 -2.81 -8.17
CA ALA A 64 11.53 -2.11 -7.42
C ALA A 64 10.74 -3.14 -6.60
N TYR A 65 10.46 -2.82 -5.35
CA TYR A 65 9.68 -3.66 -4.45
C TYR A 65 8.61 -2.85 -3.74
N ALA A 66 7.49 -3.49 -3.45
CA ALA A 66 6.41 -2.94 -2.65
C ALA A 66 5.87 -4.03 -1.72
N TRP A 67 5.83 -3.74 -0.43
CA TRP A 67 5.17 -4.56 0.58
C TRP A 67 3.88 -3.87 1.00
N VAL A 68 2.75 -4.49 0.69
CA VAL A 68 1.41 -3.97 0.98
C VAL A 68 0.78 -4.84 2.06
N ALA A 69 0.35 -4.22 3.16
CA ALA A 69 -0.37 -4.86 4.24
C ALA A 69 -1.88 -4.66 4.09
N HIS A 70 -2.62 -5.68 4.52
CA HIS A 70 -4.09 -5.73 4.50
C HIS A 70 -4.74 -5.39 3.12
N PRO A 71 -4.21 -5.82 1.97
CA PRO A 71 -5.02 -5.86 0.76
C PRO A 71 -6.20 -6.83 0.94
N LYS A 72 -7.29 -6.55 0.25
CA LYS A 72 -8.49 -7.39 0.26
C LYS A 72 -8.48 -8.31 -0.94
N LYS A 73 -9.17 -9.43 -0.81
CA LYS A 73 -9.40 -10.35 -1.92
C LYS A 73 -9.98 -9.61 -3.13
N GLY A 74 -9.41 -9.86 -4.30
CA GLY A 74 -9.78 -9.21 -5.56
C GLY A 74 -9.09 -7.86 -5.79
N ASP A 75 -8.34 -7.32 -4.81
CA ASP A 75 -7.46 -6.19 -5.07
C ASP A 75 -6.37 -6.58 -6.06
N THR A 76 -6.04 -5.66 -6.96
CA THR A 76 -4.87 -5.77 -7.81
C THR A 76 -3.78 -4.87 -7.27
N VAL A 77 -2.64 -5.46 -6.90
CA VAL A 77 -1.42 -4.73 -6.54
C VAL A 77 -0.49 -4.72 -7.75
N GLU A 78 -0.08 -3.53 -8.17
CA GLU A 78 0.89 -3.32 -9.24
C GLU A 78 2.09 -2.56 -8.68
N VAL A 79 3.29 -3.07 -8.95
CA VAL A 79 4.56 -2.40 -8.65
C VAL A 79 5.30 -2.12 -9.95
N THR A 80 5.82 -0.90 -10.07
CA THR A 80 6.50 -0.41 -11.26
C THR A 80 7.86 0.15 -10.90
N LEU A 81 8.90 -0.31 -11.60
CA LEU A 81 10.19 0.38 -11.66
C LEU A 81 10.04 1.54 -12.65
N VAL A 82 10.29 2.75 -12.17
CA VAL A 82 10.16 4.00 -12.91
C VAL A 82 11.56 4.57 -13.15
N LYS A 83 11.81 5.08 -14.36
CA LYS A 83 13.02 5.83 -14.72
C LYS A 83 12.63 7.20 -15.25
N ASP A 84 13.14 8.27 -14.63
CA ASP A 84 12.88 9.67 -15.01
C ASP A 84 11.37 9.95 -15.19
N GLY A 85 10.55 9.42 -14.28
CA GLY A 85 9.08 9.55 -14.32
C GLY A 85 8.36 8.66 -15.35
N LYS A 86 9.08 7.80 -16.08
CA LYS A 86 8.50 6.86 -17.05
C LYS A 86 8.55 5.42 -16.54
N ALA A 87 7.45 4.70 -16.65
CA ALA A 87 7.41 3.27 -16.33
C ALA A 87 8.43 2.51 -17.21
N LEU A 88 9.30 1.74 -16.57
CA LEU A 88 10.32 0.93 -17.23
C LEU A 88 9.95 -0.56 -17.21
N MET A 89 9.56 -1.07 -16.05
CA MET A 89 9.12 -2.46 -15.85
C MET A 89 8.03 -2.49 -14.80
N ALA A 90 7.02 -3.35 -14.96
CA ALA A 90 5.94 -3.50 -14.01
C ALA A 90 5.68 -4.98 -13.73
N ASN A 91 5.18 -5.26 -12.53
CA ASN A 91 4.64 -6.55 -12.13
C ASN A 91 3.32 -6.32 -11.41
N LYS A 92 2.36 -7.21 -11.60
CA LYS A 92 1.04 -7.12 -10.98
C LYS A 92 0.59 -8.47 -10.46
N SER A 93 -0.13 -8.47 -9.36
CA SER A 93 -0.77 -9.65 -8.79
C SER A 93 -2.16 -9.30 -8.29
N GLU A 94 -3.10 -10.22 -8.49
CA GLU A 94 -4.38 -10.21 -7.79
C GLU A 94 -4.21 -10.84 -6.41
N VAL A 95 -4.95 -10.34 -5.43
CA VAL A 95 -4.95 -10.82 -4.05
C VAL A 95 -6.01 -11.90 -3.92
N GLU A 96 -5.57 -13.13 -3.61
CA GLU A 96 -6.43 -14.32 -3.62
C GLU A 96 -7.22 -14.50 -2.31
N ALA A 97 -6.74 -13.91 -1.21
CA ALA A 97 -7.31 -14.04 0.12
C ALA A 97 -7.21 -12.72 0.92
N ASP A 98 -8.21 -12.47 1.75
CA ASP A 98 -8.18 -11.39 2.73
C ASP A 98 -7.09 -11.63 3.79
N ASP A 99 -6.68 -10.56 4.48
CA ASP A 99 -5.69 -10.57 5.57
C ASP A 99 -4.32 -11.18 5.18
N SER A 100 -3.95 -11.06 3.89
CA SER A 100 -2.63 -11.47 3.41
C SER A 100 -1.78 -10.26 3.06
N ASP A 101 -0.61 -10.12 3.67
CA ASP A 101 0.36 -9.17 3.19
C ASP A 101 0.96 -9.68 1.87
N ILE A 102 1.31 -8.76 0.97
CA ILE A 102 1.91 -9.12 -0.32
C ILE A 102 3.18 -8.32 -0.56
N LEU A 103 4.29 -9.03 -0.79
CA LEU A 103 5.52 -8.47 -1.33
C LEU A 103 5.56 -8.70 -2.84
N LEU A 104 5.44 -7.62 -3.60
CA LEU A 104 5.55 -7.66 -5.06
C LEU A 104 6.81 -6.93 -5.52
N GLN A 105 7.41 -7.43 -6.60
CA GLN A 105 8.68 -6.91 -7.13
C GLN A 105 8.66 -6.81 -8.65
N ALA A 106 9.27 -5.77 -9.20
CA ALA A 106 9.46 -5.53 -10.63
C ALA A 106 10.87 -5.05 -10.94
N GLY A 107 11.53 -5.60 -11.96
CA GLY A 107 12.88 -5.19 -12.34
C GLY A 107 13.69 -6.36 -12.87
N LYS A 108 15.03 -6.26 -12.75
CA LYS A 108 15.96 -7.32 -13.15
C LYS A 108 16.84 -7.71 -11.99
N THR A 109 16.93 -9.02 -11.75
CA THR A 109 17.89 -9.64 -10.83
C THR A 109 19.30 -9.79 -11.43
N GLY A 110 19.49 -9.36 -12.68
CA GLY A 110 20.78 -9.26 -13.35
C GLY A 110 20.97 -7.89 -13.99
N VAL A 111 22.18 -7.62 -14.47
CA VAL A 111 22.56 -6.33 -15.07
C VAL A 111 22.22 -6.32 -16.56
N PRO A 112 21.57 -5.27 -17.10
CA PRO A 112 21.42 -5.11 -18.55
C PRO A 112 22.77 -5.07 -19.26
N ALA A 113 22.82 -5.48 -20.54
CA ALA A 113 24.03 -5.36 -21.34
C ALA A 113 24.41 -3.88 -21.49
N GLY A 114 25.61 -3.51 -21.02
CA GLY A 114 26.06 -2.11 -20.95
C GLY A 114 25.71 -1.38 -19.66
N GLY A 115 25.11 -2.05 -18.67
CA GLY A 115 24.70 -1.45 -17.41
C GLY A 115 23.29 -0.88 -17.45
N TRP A 116 22.83 -0.38 -16.30
CA TRP A 116 21.59 0.39 -16.23
C TRP A 116 21.77 1.76 -16.92
N PRO A 117 20.82 2.19 -17.75
CA PRO A 117 20.90 3.51 -18.36
C PRO A 117 20.89 4.63 -17.31
N GLU A 118 21.74 5.64 -17.45
CA GLU A 118 21.79 6.77 -16.51
C GLU A 118 20.41 7.44 -16.33
N GLY A 119 20.07 7.79 -15.09
CA GLY A 119 18.82 8.47 -14.74
C GLY A 119 18.44 8.25 -13.29
N ALA A 120 17.33 8.86 -12.90
CA ALA A 120 16.76 8.69 -11.58
C ALA A 120 15.70 7.58 -11.58
N TYR A 121 15.83 6.63 -10.66
CA TYR A 121 14.99 5.46 -10.55
C TYR A 121 14.13 5.51 -9.29
N SER A 122 12.86 5.16 -9.40
CA SER A 122 11.96 5.03 -8.25
C SER A 122 11.08 3.79 -8.37
N ALA A 123 10.48 3.38 -7.26
CA ALA A 123 9.41 2.40 -7.26
C ALA A 123 8.07 3.11 -7.14
N SER A 124 7.08 2.70 -7.93
CA SER A 124 5.70 3.11 -7.79
C SER A 124 4.84 1.90 -7.46
N VAL A 125 3.89 2.06 -6.55
CA VAL A 125 2.89 1.04 -6.23
C VAL A 125 1.49 1.62 -6.42
N LYS A 126 0.63 0.81 -7.02
CA LYS A 126 -0.79 1.10 -7.20
C LYS A 126 -1.61 -0.09 -6.72
N VAL A 127 -2.58 0.17 -5.85
CA VAL A 127 -3.58 -0.81 -5.43
C VAL A 127 -4.92 -0.40 -6.00
N THR A 128 -5.55 -1.34 -6.71
CA THR A 128 -6.84 -1.14 -7.37
C THR A 128 -7.87 -2.09 -6.78
N ARG A 129 -9.03 -1.56 -6.39
CA ARG A 129 -10.20 -2.31 -5.92
C ARG A 129 -11.40 -1.98 -6.79
N ASP A 130 -12.09 -2.99 -7.31
CA ASP A 130 -13.26 -2.82 -8.18
C ASP A 130 -13.00 -1.88 -9.37
N GLY A 131 -11.77 -1.90 -9.91
CA GLY A 131 -11.34 -1.04 -11.02
C GLY A 131 -10.98 0.40 -10.65
N ALA A 132 -11.07 0.79 -9.37
CA ALA A 132 -10.67 2.12 -8.88
C ALA A 132 -9.36 2.05 -8.08
N ALA A 133 -8.47 3.03 -8.29
CA ALA A 133 -7.26 3.15 -7.49
C ALA A 133 -7.61 3.59 -6.06
N ILE A 134 -7.32 2.75 -5.08
CA ILE A 134 -7.55 3.05 -3.66
C ILE A 134 -6.27 3.56 -2.97
N LEU A 135 -5.11 3.23 -3.53
CA LEU A 135 -3.81 3.65 -3.03
C LEU A 135 -2.85 3.80 -4.22
N GLU A 136 -2.13 4.92 -4.26
CA GLU A 136 -1.00 5.13 -5.16
C GLU A 136 0.13 5.80 -4.36
N GLN A 137 1.32 5.22 -4.42
CA GLN A 137 2.51 5.79 -3.78
C GLN A 137 3.73 5.64 -4.69
N GLN A 138 4.72 6.49 -4.49
CA GLN A 138 6.00 6.43 -5.17
C GLN A 138 7.12 6.68 -4.16
N SER A 139 8.21 5.92 -4.25
CA SER A 139 9.42 6.17 -3.47
C SER A 139 10.15 7.42 -3.97
N ASP A 140 11.07 7.90 -3.14
CA ASP A 140 12.09 8.83 -3.60
C ASP A 140 12.86 8.23 -4.78
N ALA A 141 13.30 9.13 -5.68
CA ALA A 141 14.08 8.74 -6.83
C ALA A 141 15.57 8.71 -6.48
N ILE A 142 16.26 7.63 -6.85
CA ILE A 142 17.69 7.40 -6.58
C ILE A 142 18.43 7.18 -7.90
N PRO A 143 19.64 7.74 -8.06
CA PRO A 143 20.49 7.40 -9.20
C PRO A 143 21.08 5.99 -9.03
N PHE A 144 21.31 5.30 -10.14
CA PHE A 144 22.13 4.08 -10.15
C PHE A 144 23.55 4.47 -10.55
N GLU A 145 24.40 4.74 -9.56
CA GLU A 145 25.80 5.19 -9.75
C GLU A 145 26.78 4.05 -10.09
#